data_AF-A0A958BYF4-F1
#
_entry.id   AF-A0A958BYF4-F1
#
_cell.length_a   1.000
_cell.length_b   1.000
_cell.length_c   1.000
_cell.angle_alpha   90.00
_cell.angle_beta   90.00
_cell.angle_gamma   90.00
#
_symmetry.space_group_name_H-M   'P 1'
#
loop_
_entity.id
_entity.type
_entity.pdbx_description
1 polymer ?
#
loop_
_entity_poly.entity_id
_entity_poly.type
_entity_poly.pdbx_seq_one_letter_code
_entity_poly.pdbx_strand_id
1 'polypeptide(L)'
;MKQFKVTYHHPKSERPAPELGVLEERWLHKIFLATHIPATWNAGKIGLVLAVVTIIVWLVWWPLGPGAAVAAGLYFLFTVSDWLLLWWLNASGASFGPVGPQLLVQNVPRLGAVAIAVLTAWVLGSPPLGLGLLFALQLIGSAVYLWGALVEPFALNVTHRQLRPAAWPTDAPPLRLLHLSDLHVERLTRRENHLLELIDQIQPDVMVITGDYLNLSYVDDPTARAEVRKILTQLDAPYGVYATLGSPPVDPRNTTPSLFDGTRIRLLRDEVAVIELADGRKLSLIGMDCEHDLQSDASALNNLLDVTPADSARVLLYH
;
A
#
# COMPACT_ATOMS: atom_id res chain seq x y z
N MET A 1 -0.66 17.74 -33.52
CA MET A 1 -0.80 16.43 -32.84
C MET A 1 -1.70 15.57 -33.69
N LYS A 2 -1.26 14.37 -34.11
CA LYS A 2 -2.18 13.41 -34.73
C LYS A 2 -3.23 13.06 -33.67
N GLN A 3 -4.50 13.32 -33.94
CA GLN A 3 -5.59 12.86 -33.09
C GLN A 3 -5.58 11.32 -33.14
N PHE A 4 -5.26 10.68 -32.02
CA PHE A 4 -5.54 9.26 -31.84
C PHE A 4 -7.02 9.11 -31.45
N LYS A 5 -7.60 7.96 -31.74
CA LYS A 5 -9.00 7.69 -31.46
C LYS A 5 -9.10 6.72 -30.29
N VAL A 6 -9.94 7.08 -29.32
CA VAL A 6 -10.32 6.18 -28.22
C VAL A 6 -11.80 5.88 -28.35
N THR A 7 -12.14 4.59 -28.37
CA THR A 7 -13.53 4.13 -28.36
C THR A 7 -13.80 3.42 -27.04
N TYR A 8 -14.92 3.73 -26.41
CA TYR A 8 -15.33 3.13 -25.13
C TYR A 8 -16.44 2.11 -25.37
N HIS A 9 -16.29 0.94 -24.78
CA HIS A 9 -17.29 -0.12 -24.81
C HIS A 9 -17.76 -0.43 -23.40
N HIS A 10 -19.07 -0.51 -23.24
CA HIS A 10 -19.72 -0.89 -22.00
C HIS A 10 -20.49 -2.20 -22.20
N PRO A 11 -20.46 -3.12 -21.22
CA PRO A 11 -21.33 -4.28 -21.24
C PRO A 11 -22.81 -3.85 -21.17
N LYS A 12 -23.71 -4.68 -21.71
CA LYS A 12 -25.16 -4.36 -21.78
C LYS A 12 -25.87 -4.38 -20.43
N SER A 13 -25.30 -5.04 -19.44
CA SER A 13 -25.82 -5.13 -18.08
C SER A 13 -24.89 -4.42 -17.12
N GLU A 14 -25.43 -3.47 -16.35
CA GLU A 14 -24.72 -2.88 -15.22
C GLU A 14 -24.53 -3.93 -14.12
N ARG A 15 -23.38 -3.87 -13.46
CA ARG A 15 -23.08 -4.72 -12.31
C ARG A 15 -23.98 -4.30 -11.14
N PRO A 16 -24.62 -5.24 -10.42
CA PRO A 16 -25.37 -4.90 -9.22
C PRO A 16 -24.43 -4.28 -8.17
N ALA A 17 -24.96 -3.37 -7.34
CA ALA A 17 -24.17 -2.75 -6.29
C ALA A 17 -23.62 -3.82 -5.32
N PRO A 18 -22.36 -3.70 -4.88
CA PRO A 18 -21.76 -4.69 -3.99
C PRO A 18 -22.53 -4.80 -2.67
N GLU A 19 -22.73 -6.03 -2.19
CA GLU A 19 -23.22 -6.25 -0.83
C GLU A 19 -22.11 -5.89 0.16
N LEU A 20 -22.25 -4.72 0.80
CA LEU A 20 -21.28 -4.15 1.76
C LEU A 20 -20.89 -5.11 2.90
N GLY A 21 -21.71 -6.13 3.19
CA GLY A 21 -21.48 -7.10 4.26
C GLY A 21 -20.35 -8.11 4.02
N VAL A 22 -19.92 -8.36 2.78
CA VAL A 22 -18.93 -9.41 2.47
C VAL A 22 -17.51 -9.03 2.95
N LEU A 23 -17.23 -7.73 3.09
CA LEU A 23 -15.94 -7.20 3.55
C LEU A 23 -15.81 -7.16 5.08
N GLU A 24 -16.92 -6.98 5.81
CA GLU A 24 -16.92 -6.71 7.25
C GLU A 24 -16.85 -7.99 8.11
N GLU A 25 -17.24 -9.15 7.59
CA GLU A 25 -17.39 -10.37 8.40
C GLU A 25 -16.11 -11.21 8.57
N ARG A 26 -15.01 -10.88 7.89
CA ARG A 26 -13.77 -11.67 7.98
C ARG A 26 -13.04 -11.38 9.29
N TRP A 27 -12.57 -12.42 9.97
CA TRP A 27 -11.83 -12.34 11.24
C TRP A 27 -10.60 -11.40 11.16
N LEU A 28 -9.94 -11.33 10.00
CA LEU A 28 -8.84 -10.39 9.72
C LEU A 28 -9.28 -8.94 9.80
N HIS A 29 -10.49 -8.60 9.33
CA HIS A 29 -11.04 -7.25 9.42
C HIS A 29 -11.25 -6.85 10.88
N LYS A 30 -11.74 -7.77 11.72
CA LYS A 30 -11.89 -7.52 13.18
C LYS A 30 -10.55 -7.30 13.88
N ILE A 31 -9.51 -8.04 13.49
CA ILE A 31 -8.15 -7.80 14.00
C ILE A 31 -7.65 -6.42 13.55
N PHE A 32 -7.86 -6.07 12.29
CA PHE A 32 -7.46 -4.77 11.75
C PHE A 32 -8.18 -3.60 12.44
N LEU A 33 -9.47 -3.74 12.73
CA LEU A 33 -10.22 -2.78 13.54
C LEU A 33 -9.68 -2.68 14.97
N ALA A 34 -9.37 -3.82 15.59
CA ALA A 34 -8.82 -3.86 16.95
C ALA A 34 -7.44 -3.20 17.04
N THR A 35 -6.57 -3.39 16.03
CA THR A 35 -5.26 -2.73 15.98
C THR A 35 -5.36 -1.23 15.68
N HIS A 36 -6.50 -0.75 15.18
CA HIS A 36 -6.73 0.68 14.95
C HIS A 36 -7.25 1.45 16.19
N ILE A 37 -7.82 0.76 17.19
CA ILE A 37 -8.26 1.36 18.47
C ILE A 37 -7.22 2.32 19.12
N PRO A 38 -5.91 2.00 19.13
CA PRO A 38 -4.88 2.87 19.70
C PRO A 38 -4.61 4.16 18.92
N ALA A 39 -5.22 4.36 17.74
CA ALA A 39 -5.01 5.57 16.93
C ALA A 39 -5.36 6.85 17.69
N THR A 40 -6.29 6.76 18.64
CA THR A 40 -6.77 7.89 19.45
C THR A 40 -6.08 7.99 20.82
N TRP A 41 -5.10 7.13 21.11
CA TRP A 41 -4.47 7.11 22.42
C TRP A 41 -3.51 8.29 22.60
N ASN A 42 -3.58 8.92 23.77
CA ASN A 42 -2.58 9.90 24.17
C ASN A 42 -1.30 9.22 24.71
N ALA A 43 -0.25 10.01 24.87
CA ALA A 43 1.04 9.53 25.39
C ALA A 43 0.92 8.82 26.76
N GLY A 44 -0.04 9.20 27.60
CA GLY A 44 -0.26 8.57 28.90
C GLY A 44 -0.77 7.13 28.79
N LYS A 45 -1.74 6.86 27.92
CA LYS A 45 -2.23 5.49 27.66
C LYS A 45 -1.14 4.61 27.04
N ILE A 46 -0.39 5.14 26.08
CA ILE A 46 0.75 4.45 25.47
C ILE A 46 1.81 4.11 26.54
N GLY A 47 2.18 5.09 27.38
CA GLY A 47 3.13 4.90 28.46
C GLY A 47 2.67 3.88 29.51
N LEU A 48 1.38 3.86 29.85
CA LEU A 48 0.82 2.85 30.76
C LEU A 48 0.93 1.44 30.20
N VAL A 49 0.56 1.23 28.93
CA VAL A 49 0.68 -0.08 28.27
C VAL A 49 2.14 -0.51 28.22
N LEU A 50 3.04 0.39 27.84
CA LEU A 50 4.47 0.10 27.82
C LEU A 50 5.02 -0.30 29.20
N ALA A 51 4.60 0.41 30.27
CA ALA A 51 4.99 0.09 31.64
C ALA A 51 4.49 -1.30 32.06
N VAL A 52 3.22 -1.62 31.79
CA VAL A 52 2.63 -2.94 32.09
C VAL A 52 3.38 -4.04 31.35
N VAL A 53 3.64 -3.88 30.05
CA VAL A 53 4.35 -4.89 29.26
C VAL A 53 5.80 -5.05 29.72
N THR A 54 6.48 -3.95 30.08
CA THR A 54 7.83 -4.00 30.65
C THR A 54 7.87 -4.78 31.97
N ILE A 55 6.87 -4.60 32.84
CA ILE A 55 6.72 -5.38 34.08
C ILE A 55 6.49 -6.87 33.76
N ILE A 56 5.70 -7.18 32.73
CA ILE A 56 5.50 -8.57 32.29
C ILE A 56 6.83 -9.18 31.81
N VAL A 57 7.62 -8.45 31.01
CA VAL A 57 8.95 -8.90 30.56
C VAL A 57 9.85 -9.18 31.77
N TRP A 58 9.86 -8.30 32.77
CA TRP A 58 10.59 -8.52 34.01
C TRP A 58 10.14 -9.79 34.75
N LEU A 59 8.82 -9.98 34.91
CA LEU A 59 8.23 -11.15 35.58
C LEU A 59 8.58 -12.46 34.87
N VAL A 60 8.57 -12.48 33.53
CA VAL A 60 8.92 -13.67 32.74
C VAL A 60 10.40 -14.02 32.88
N TRP A 61 11.27 -13.01 32.99
CA TRP A 61 12.71 -13.24 33.18
C TRP A 61 13.11 -13.50 34.63
N TRP A 62 12.29 -13.11 35.61
CA TRP A 62 12.57 -13.21 37.03
C TRP A 62 13.06 -14.61 37.49
N PRO A 63 12.48 -15.74 37.04
CA PRO A 63 12.94 -17.06 37.43
C PRO A 63 14.35 -17.42 36.92
N LEU A 64 14.84 -16.72 35.90
CA LEU A 64 16.15 -16.95 35.29
C LEU A 64 17.29 -16.24 36.04
N GLY A 65 16.97 -15.43 37.06
CA GLY A 65 17.94 -14.79 37.95
C GLY A 65 18.02 -13.26 37.83
N PRO A 66 19.11 -12.64 38.32
CA PRO A 66 19.20 -11.18 38.48
C PRO A 66 19.20 -10.41 37.16
N GLY A 67 19.38 -11.09 36.03
CA GLY A 67 19.31 -10.52 34.69
C GLY A 67 17.92 -9.99 34.28
N ALA A 68 16.87 -10.28 35.04
CA ALA A 68 15.51 -9.83 34.72
C ALA A 68 15.37 -8.30 34.60
N ALA A 69 16.05 -7.53 35.46
CA ALA A 69 16.07 -6.08 35.36
C ALA A 69 16.73 -5.59 34.07
N VAL A 70 17.80 -6.26 33.63
CA VAL A 70 18.50 -5.95 32.37
C VAL A 70 17.60 -6.26 31.18
N ALA A 71 16.94 -7.42 31.16
CA ALA A 71 16.03 -7.79 30.08
C ALA A 71 14.86 -6.81 29.92
N ALA A 72 14.21 -6.45 31.03
CA ALA A 72 13.13 -5.47 31.03
C ALA A 72 13.61 -4.08 30.61
N GLY A 73 14.79 -3.64 31.10
CA GLY A 73 15.40 -2.38 30.71
C GLY A 73 15.76 -2.33 29.21
N LEU A 74 16.28 -3.41 28.65
CA LEU A 74 16.54 -3.53 27.21
C LEU A 74 15.25 -3.41 26.41
N TYR A 75 14.22 -4.19 26.74
CA TYR A 75 12.93 -4.11 26.07
C TYR A 75 12.34 -2.70 26.13
N PHE A 76 12.31 -2.09 27.32
CA PHE A 76 11.81 -0.73 27.52
C PHE A 76 12.56 0.29 26.67
N LEU A 77 13.90 0.25 26.70
CA LEU A 77 14.74 1.17 25.93
C LEU A 77 14.44 1.11 24.43
N PHE A 78 14.37 -0.10 23.87
CA PHE A 78 14.11 -0.27 22.43
C PHE A 78 12.69 0.15 22.05
N THR A 79 11.68 -0.16 22.86
CA THR A 79 10.31 0.27 22.57
C THR A 79 10.11 1.79 22.74
N VAL A 80 10.78 2.42 23.72
CA VAL A 80 10.81 3.90 23.80
C VAL A 80 11.51 4.49 22.58
N SER A 81 12.58 3.86 22.09
CA SER A 81 13.28 4.29 20.88
C SER A 81 12.37 4.20 19.64
N ASP A 82 11.59 3.13 19.51
CA ASP A 82 10.57 3.00 18.44
C ASP A 82 9.52 4.11 18.55
N TRP A 83 9.02 4.38 19.75
CA TRP A 83 8.05 5.45 19.98
C TRP A 83 8.61 6.82 19.56
N LEU A 84 9.86 7.12 19.96
CA LEU A 84 10.54 8.35 19.57
C LEU A 84 10.78 8.44 18.07
N LEU A 85 11.13 7.33 17.42
CA LEU A 85 11.27 7.25 15.97
C LEU A 85 9.95 7.57 15.27
N LEU A 86 8.85 6.93 15.66
CA LEU A 86 7.52 7.18 15.09
C LEU A 86 7.06 8.63 15.29
N TRP A 87 7.31 9.19 16.48
CA TRP A 87 7.05 10.59 16.75
C TRP A 87 7.89 11.51 15.85
N TRP A 88 9.17 11.22 15.68
CA TRP A 88 10.09 12.01 14.85
C TRP A 88 9.74 11.92 13.36
N LEU A 89 9.33 10.74 12.86
CA LEU A 89 8.86 10.56 11.48
C LEU A 89 7.69 11.48 11.15
N ASN A 90 6.73 11.59 12.08
CA ASN A 90 5.59 12.50 11.97
C ASN A 90 6.04 13.96 12.02
N ALA A 91 6.86 14.33 13.01
CA ALA A 91 7.33 15.70 13.18
C ALA A 91 8.23 16.18 12.01
N SER A 92 8.98 15.28 11.38
CA SER A 92 9.85 15.59 10.24
C SER A 92 9.12 15.57 8.89
N GLY A 93 7.86 15.14 8.87
CA GLY A 93 7.08 14.99 7.63
C GLY A 93 7.54 13.83 6.75
N ALA A 94 8.25 12.85 7.31
CA ALA A 94 8.69 11.65 6.60
C ALA A 94 7.59 10.58 6.51
N SER A 95 6.72 10.47 7.52
CA SER A 95 5.53 9.60 7.51
C SER A 95 4.49 10.16 8.48
N PHE A 96 3.21 10.02 8.19
CA PHE A 96 2.12 10.62 8.95
C PHE A 96 1.21 9.59 9.61
N GLY A 97 1.58 8.32 9.60
CA GLY A 97 0.78 7.28 10.23
C GLY A 97 0.60 7.45 11.75
N PRO A 98 -0.48 6.91 12.32
CA PRO A 98 -0.78 7.04 13.75
C PRO A 98 0.22 6.23 14.60
N VAL A 99 0.83 6.89 15.58
CA VAL A 99 1.90 6.31 16.43
C VAL A 99 1.41 5.09 17.22
N GLY A 100 0.22 5.16 17.83
CA GLY A 100 -0.28 4.10 18.73
C GLY A 100 -0.40 2.72 18.06
N PRO A 101 -1.17 2.59 16.96
CA PRO A 101 -1.33 1.34 16.23
C PRO A 101 0.00 0.77 15.75
N GLN A 102 0.85 1.62 15.16
CA GLN A 102 2.15 1.21 14.65
C GLN A 102 3.05 0.68 15.77
N LEU A 103 3.10 1.38 16.91
CA LEU A 103 3.89 0.96 18.06
C LEU A 103 3.41 -0.38 18.64
N LEU A 104 2.09 -0.64 18.67
CA LEU A 104 1.59 -1.94 19.12
C LEU A 104 2.00 -3.07 18.17
N VAL A 105 1.87 -2.87 16.86
CA VAL A 105 2.28 -3.85 15.86
C VAL A 105 3.79 -4.08 15.94
N GLN A 106 4.59 -3.02 16.09
CA GLN A 106 6.05 -3.12 16.23
C GLN A 106 6.49 -3.84 17.51
N ASN A 107 5.68 -3.82 18.56
CA ASN A 107 5.97 -4.54 19.81
C ASN A 107 5.83 -6.06 19.68
N VAL A 108 5.02 -6.57 18.75
CA VAL A 108 4.80 -8.01 18.57
C VAL A 108 6.11 -8.78 18.32
N PRO A 109 6.93 -8.45 17.32
CA PRO A 109 8.20 -9.14 17.12
C PRO A 109 9.23 -8.84 18.22
N ARG A 110 9.16 -7.68 18.91
CA ARG A 110 10.02 -7.42 20.08
C ARG A 110 9.72 -8.35 21.25
N LEU A 111 8.44 -8.64 21.49
CA LEU A 111 8.03 -9.64 22.47
C LEU A 111 8.38 -11.06 22.01
N GLY A 112 8.32 -11.33 20.71
CA GLY A 112 8.87 -12.56 20.11
C GLY A 112 10.36 -12.74 20.44
N ALA A 113 11.17 -11.69 20.29
CA ALA A 113 12.59 -11.70 20.66
C ALA A 113 12.80 -11.95 22.16
N VAL A 114 11.96 -11.38 23.03
CA VAL A 114 11.96 -11.68 24.48
C VAL A 114 11.69 -13.18 24.71
N ALA A 115 10.66 -13.75 24.10
CA ALA A 115 10.30 -15.15 24.26
C ALA A 115 11.43 -16.09 23.80
N ILE A 116 12.02 -15.83 22.64
CA ILE A 116 13.17 -16.59 22.12
C ILE A 116 14.34 -16.53 23.11
N ALA A 117 14.68 -15.34 23.61
CA ALA A 117 15.79 -15.17 24.54
C ALA A 117 15.56 -15.86 25.91
N VAL A 118 14.33 -15.85 26.42
CA VAL A 118 13.92 -16.59 27.63
C VAL A 118 14.10 -18.09 27.42
N LEU A 119 13.61 -18.61 26.29
CA LEU A 119 13.75 -20.02 25.94
C LEU A 119 15.23 -20.41 25.80
N THR A 120 16.06 -19.58 25.16
CA THR A 120 17.51 -19.83 25.04
C THR A 120 18.19 -19.84 26.40
N ALA A 121 17.91 -18.87 27.28
CA ALA A 121 18.46 -18.83 28.63
C ALA A 121 18.08 -20.08 29.44
N TRP A 122 16.83 -20.52 29.32
CA TRP A 122 16.31 -21.70 30.00
C TRP A 122 16.93 -23.00 29.47
N VAL A 123 16.90 -23.24 28.15
CA VAL A 123 17.41 -24.47 27.52
C VAL A 123 18.92 -24.62 27.72
N LEU A 124 19.68 -23.53 27.60
CA LEU A 124 21.15 -23.55 27.73
C LEU A 124 21.63 -23.38 29.18
N GLY A 125 20.72 -23.14 30.13
CA GLY A 125 21.07 -22.85 31.52
C GLY A 125 21.96 -21.61 31.69
N SER A 126 21.94 -20.67 30.73
CA SER A 126 22.84 -19.53 30.68
C SER A 126 22.08 -18.22 30.44
N PRO A 127 21.68 -17.52 31.53
CA PRO A 127 21.05 -16.20 31.44
C PRO A 127 21.87 -15.15 30.67
N PRO A 128 23.22 -15.09 30.79
CA PRO A 128 24.02 -14.16 29.99
C PRO A 128 23.90 -14.38 28.47
N LEU A 129 23.83 -15.64 28.02
CA LEU A 129 23.64 -15.94 26.59
C LEU A 129 22.26 -15.50 26.11
N GLY A 130 21.21 -15.73 26.90
CA GLY A 130 19.88 -15.22 26.58
C GLY A 130 19.84 -13.70 26.52
N LEU A 131 20.48 -12.99 27.45
CA LEU A 131 20.55 -11.52 27.44
C LEU A 131 21.32 -10.99 26.22
N GLY A 132 22.44 -11.63 25.87
CA GLY A 132 23.19 -11.29 24.66
C GLY A 132 22.35 -11.48 23.40
N LEU A 133 21.60 -12.58 23.31
CA LEU A 133 20.68 -12.84 22.22
C LEU A 133 19.54 -11.82 22.18
N LEU A 134 18.94 -11.50 23.32
CA LEU A 134 17.90 -10.47 23.42
C LEU A 134 18.41 -9.15 22.87
N PHE A 135 19.57 -8.68 23.35
CA PHE A 135 20.17 -7.45 22.87
C PHE A 135 20.39 -7.47 21.35
N ALA A 136 20.97 -8.56 20.82
CA ALA A 136 21.22 -8.70 19.39
C ALA A 136 19.91 -8.66 18.57
N LEU A 137 18.88 -9.39 18.97
CA LEU A 137 17.59 -9.41 18.28
C LEU A 137 16.89 -8.05 18.33
N GLN A 138 16.93 -7.36 19.47
CA GLN A 138 16.34 -6.03 19.58
C GLN A 138 17.09 -5.01 18.71
N LEU A 139 18.42 -5.09 18.65
CA LEU A 139 19.24 -4.24 17.79
C LEU A 139 18.93 -4.47 16.31
N ILE A 140 18.89 -5.74 15.88
CA ILE A 140 18.52 -6.12 14.51
C ILE A 140 17.11 -5.62 14.17
N GLY A 141 16.13 -5.84 15.06
CA GLY A 141 14.76 -5.36 14.87
C GLY A 141 14.70 -3.83 14.69
N SER A 142 15.49 -3.09 15.47
CA SER A 142 15.58 -1.63 15.34
C SER A 142 16.19 -1.20 14.01
N ALA A 143 17.24 -1.88 13.56
CA ALA A 143 17.86 -1.61 12.28
C ALA A 143 16.88 -1.86 11.12
N VAL A 144 16.10 -2.95 11.19
CA VAL A 144 15.06 -3.26 10.21
C VAL A 144 13.94 -2.20 10.22
N TYR A 145 13.48 -1.76 11.39
CA TYR A 145 12.48 -0.68 11.47
C TYR A 145 12.98 0.65 10.94
N LEU A 146 14.22 1.03 11.26
CA LEU A 146 14.83 2.24 10.72
C LEU A 146 14.95 2.17 9.19
N TRP A 147 15.37 1.02 8.67
CA TRP A 147 15.45 0.80 7.22
C TRP A 147 14.07 0.89 6.55
N GLY A 148 13.08 0.16 7.07
CA GLY A 148 11.72 0.13 6.54
C GLY A 148 10.99 1.47 6.67
N ALA A 149 11.39 2.34 7.61
CA ALA A 149 10.79 3.67 7.76
C ALA A 149 11.49 4.75 6.92
N LEU A 150 12.81 4.67 6.73
CA LEU A 150 13.61 5.79 6.19
C LEU A 150 14.21 5.53 4.83
N VAL A 151 14.33 4.27 4.42
CA VAL A 151 14.98 3.89 3.17
C VAL A 151 13.97 3.30 2.21
N GLU A 152 13.33 2.19 2.59
CA GLU A 152 12.42 1.44 1.69
C GLU A 152 11.32 2.33 1.08
N PRO A 153 10.58 3.16 1.83
CA PRO A 153 9.46 3.93 1.27
C PRO A 153 9.91 4.96 0.23
N PHE A 154 11.19 5.36 0.26
CA PHE A 154 11.75 6.38 -0.63
C PHE A 154 12.63 5.79 -1.73
N ALA A 155 12.87 4.47 -1.71
CA ALA A 155 13.67 3.77 -2.70
C ALA A 155 12.81 3.32 -3.90
N LEU A 156 12.18 4.29 -4.58
CA LEU A 156 11.40 4.01 -5.78
C LEU A 156 12.30 3.40 -6.86
N ASN A 157 11.80 2.34 -7.51
CA ASN A 157 12.52 1.67 -8.58
C ASN A 157 11.59 1.40 -9.76
N VAL A 158 12.15 1.43 -10.98
CA VAL A 158 11.41 1.21 -12.21
C VAL A 158 11.69 -0.21 -12.70
N THR A 159 10.64 -1.02 -12.78
CA THR A 159 10.73 -2.40 -13.28
C THR A 159 10.35 -2.45 -14.75
N HIS A 160 11.29 -2.86 -15.60
CA HIS A 160 11.03 -3.03 -17.04
C HIS A 160 10.59 -4.46 -17.37
N ARG A 161 9.51 -4.57 -18.16
CA ARG A 161 9.01 -5.83 -18.72
C ARG A 161 8.73 -5.63 -20.21
N GLN A 162 9.14 -6.60 -21.02
CA GLN A 162 8.87 -6.61 -22.46
C GLN A 162 7.85 -7.70 -22.75
N LEU A 163 6.71 -7.30 -23.31
CA LEU A 163 5.64 -8.20 -23.73
C LEU A 163 5.47 -8.09 -25.25
N ARG A 164 5.13 -9.21 -25.89
CA ARG A 164 4.81 -9.26 -27.33
C ARG A 164 3.39 -9.80 -27.48
N PRO A 165 2.38 -8.90 -27.54
CA PRO A 165 1.00 -9.33 -27.73
C PRO A 165 0.84 -10.06 -29.06
N ALA A 166 0.16 -11.21 -29.07
CA ALA A 166 -0.08 -11.97 -30.29
C ALA A 166 -0.90 -11.21 -31.34
N ALA A 167 -1.71 -10.23 -30.91
CA ALA A 167 -2.50 -9.37 -31.79
C ALA A 167 -1.67 -8.35 -32.58
N TRP A 168 -0.39 -8.17 -32.27
CA TRP A 168 0.48 -7.21 -32.94
C TRP A 168 1.53 -7.91 -33.81
N PRO A 169 1.96 -7.28 -34.93
CA PRO A 169 3.09 -7.77 -35.72
C PRO A 169 4.36 -7.90 -34.89
N THR A 170 5.21 -8.88 -35.23
CA THR A 170 6.47 -9.15 -34.51
C THR A 170 7.49 -8.03 -34.62
N ASP A 171 7.41 -7.23 -35.69
CA ASP A 171 8.24 -6.06 -36.01
C ASP A 171 7.57 -4.73 -35.63
N ALA A 172 6.44 -4.77 -34.91
CA ALA A 172 5.73 -3.57 -34.50
C ALA A 172 6.63 -2.67 -33.62
N PRO A 173 6.55 -1.33 -33.79
CA PRO A 173 7.33 -0.43 -32.96
C PRO A 173 6.88 -0.53 -31.49
N PRO A 174 7.83 -0.43 -30.53
CA PRO A 174 7.51 -0.58 -29.12
C PRO A 174 6.54 0.51 -28.66
N LEU A 175 5.64 0.14 -27.75
CA LEU A 175 4.79 1.06 -27.00
C LEU A 175 5.19 0.96 -25.52
N ARG A 176 5.51 2.09 -24.89
CA ARG A 176 5.82 2.15 -23.45
C ARG A 176 4.55 2.42 -22.66
N LEU A 177 4.10 1.41 -21.94
CA LEU A 177 3.03 1.52 -20.95
C LEU A 177 3.65 1.58 -19.56
N LEU A 178 3.38 2.66 -18.81
CA LEU A 178 3.78 2.79 -17.41
C LEU A 178 2.60 2.42 -16.52
N HIS A 179 2.84 1.50 -15.59
CA HIS A 179 1.86 1.07 -14.59
C HIS A 179 2.26 1.60 -13.22
N LEU A 180 1.32 2.32 -12.58
CA LEU A 180 1.38 2.77 -11.19
C LEU A 180 0.29 2.06 -10.40
N SER A 181 0.53 1.78 -9.13
CA SER A 181 -0.47 1.22 -8.20
C SER A 181 -0.13 1.68 -6.79
N ASP A 182 -1.09 1.57 -5.87
CA ASP A 182 -0.83 1.64 -4.43
C ASP A 182 -0.09 2.92 -4.05
N LEU A 183 -0.62 4.06 -4.52
CA LEU A 183 -0.01 5.35 -4.22
C LEU A 183 -0.05 5.61 -2.71
N HIS A 184 -1.09 5.19 -1.99
CA HIS A 184 -1.20 5.30 -0.52
C HIS A 184 -0.79 6.67 0.02
N VAL A 185 -1.23 7.76 -0.62
CA VAL A 185 -0.82 9.11 -0.22
C VAL A 185 -1.43 9.45 1.13
N GLU A 186 -0.58 9.86 2.07
CA GLU A 186 -0.98 10.46 3.35
C GLU A 186 -0.85 11.98 3.26
N ARG A 187 0.36 12.41 2.88
CA ARG A 187 0.74 13.76 2.52
C ARG A 187 1.79 13.70 1.42
N LEU A 188 2.07 14.82 0.76
CA LEU A 188 3.21 14.91 -0.16
C LEU A 188 4.54 14.86 0.59
N THR A 189 5.40 13.95 0.17
CA THR A 189 6.77 13.79 0.63
C THR A 189 7.73 13.88 -0.55
N ARG A 190 9.03 13.66 -0.29
CA ARG A 190 10.03 13.51 -1.36
C ARG A 190 9.75 12.34 -2.31
N ARG A 191 8.99 11.32 -1.86
CA ARG A 191 8.66 10.14 -2.66
C ARG A 191 7.80 10.51 -3.87
N GLU A 192 6.77 11.31 -3.68
CA GLU A 192 5.84 11.73 -4.73
C GLU A 192 6.52 12.68 -5.73
N ASN A 193 7.43 13.54 -5.27
CA ASN A 193 8.24 14.36 -6.16
C ASN A 193 9.17 13.49 -7.01
N HIS A 194 9.86 12.53 -6.39
CA HIS A 194 10.73 11.60 -7.12
C HIS A 194 9.95 10.72 -8.11
N LEU A 195 8.72 10.33 -7.77
CA LEU A 195 7.81 9.63 -8.70
C LEU A 195 7.57 10.47 -9.96
N LEU A 196 7.24 11.76 -9.82
CA LEU A 196 7.02 12.65 -10.96
C LEU A 196 8.30 12.84 -11.80
N GLU A 197 9.46 12.96 -11.17
CA GLU A 197 10.76 13.01 -11.87
C GLU A 197 11.03 11.73 -12.68
N LEU A 198 10.75 10.56 -12.10
CA LEU A 198 10.89 9.27 -12.81
C LEU A 198 9.94 9.18 -13.99
N ILE A 199 8.69 9.62 -13.84
CA ILE A 199 7.71 9.66 -14.94
C ILE A 199 8.21 10.55 -16.08
N ASP A 200 8.74 11.73 -15.75
CA ASP A 200 9.31 12.66 -16.74
C ASP A 200 10.54 12.07 -17.44
N GLN A 201 11.36 11.26 -16.77
CA GLN A 201 12.47 10.56 -17.41
C GLN A 201 12.02 9.39 -18.30
N ILE A 202 10.99 8.65 -17.88
CA ILE A 202 10.48 7.48 -18.63
C ILE A 202 9.77 7.91 -19.91
N GLN A 203 9.10 9.07 -19.92
CA GLN A 203 8.28 9.57 -21.03
C GLN A 203 7.30 8.49 -21.55
N PRO A 204 6.38 7.96 -20.73
CA PRO A 204 5.50 6.88 -21.16
C PRO A 204 4.57 7.30 -22.29
N ASP A 205 4.22 6.36 -23.17
CA ASP A 205 3.26 6.61 -24.26
C ASP A 205 1.81 6.47 -23.75
N VAL A 206 1.57 5.54 -22.82
CA VAL A 206 0.31 5.32 -22.08
C VAL A 206 0.64 5.15 -20.60
N MET A 207 -0.20 5.67 -19.71
CA MET A 207 -0.09 5.42 -18.28
C MET A 207 -1.36 4.78 -17.73
N VAL A 208 -1.21 3.82 -16.83
CA VAL A 208 -2.32 3.16 -16.13
C VAL A 208 -2.10 3.19 -14.62
N ILE A 209 -3.16 3.41 -13.84
CA ILE A 209 -3.13 3.46 -12.38
C ILE A 209 -4.18 2.49 -11.81
N THR A 210 -3.77 1.52 -11.02
CA THR A 210 -4.66 0.44 -10.53
C THR A 210 -5.06 0.60 -9.05
N GLY A 211 -5.51 1.79 -8.67
CA GLY A 211 -6.16 2.01 -7.38
C GLY A 211 -5.24 2.29 -6.18
N ASP A 212 -5.89 2.40 -5.02
CA ASP A 212 -5.32 2.68 -3.69
C ASP A 212 -4.57 4.02 -3.67
N TYR A 213 -5.30 5.10 -3.94
CA TYR A 213 -4.74 6.44 -4.10
C TYR A 213 -4.33 7.08 -2.77
N LEU A 214 -5.10 6.85 -1.73
CA LEU A 214 -4.92 7.40 -0.39
C LEU A 214 -4.61 6.27 0.59
N ASN A 215 -3.86 6.55 1.64
CA ASN A 215 -3.77 5.59 2.74
C ASN A 215 -5.14 5.50 3.43
N LEU A 216 -5.54 4.31 3.88
CA LEU A 216 -6.82 4.05 4.55
C LEU A 216 -7.14 5.05 5.68
N SER A 217 -6.15 5.47 6.46
CA SER A 217 -6.35 6.45 7.55
C SER A 217 -6.62 7.89 7.09
N TYR A 218 -6.53 8.14 5.77
CA TYR A 218 -6.55 9.46 5.14
C TYR A 218 -7.62 9.60 4.04
N VAL A 219 -8.45 8.57 3.81
CA VAL A 219 -9.47 8.56 2.74
C VAL A 219 -10.40 9.77 2.80
N ASP A 220 -10.82 10.14 4.02
CA ASP A 220 -11.71 11.28 4.30
C ASP A 220 -10.96 12.57 4.66
N ASP A 221 -9.62 12.55 4.71
CA ASP A 221 -8.83 13.73 5.07
C ASP A 221 -8.77 14.72 3.88
N PRO A 222 -9.32 15.95 4.02
CA PRO A 222 -9.42 16.88 2.90
C PRO A 222 -8.06 17.35 2.39
N THR A 223 -7.03 17.35 3.25
CA THR A 223 -5.67 17.76 2.86
C THR A 223 -5.02 16.68 2.00
N ALA A 224 -5.09 15.41 2.42
CA ALA A 224 -4.59 14.27 1.66
C ALA A 224 -5.27 14.19 0.28
N ARG A 225 -6.59 14.36 0.25
CA ARG A 225 -7.38 14.39 -1.00
C ARG A 225 -6.93 15.53 -1.92
N ALA A 226 -6.69 16.72 -1.38
CA ALA A 226 -6.17 17.83 -2.18
C ALA A 226 -4.75 17.56 -2.70
N GLU A 227 -3.92 16.92 -1.89
CA GLU A 227 -2.52 16.61 -2.21
C GLU A 227 -2.37 15.50 -3.24
N VAL A 228 -3.10 14.40 -3.13
CA VAL A 228 -3.10 13.36 -4.16
C VAL A 228 -3.58 13.93 -5.50
N ARG A 229 -4.57 14.83 -5.50
CA ARG A 229 -5.02 15.53 -6.73
C ARG A 229 -3.93 16.39 -7.37
N LYS A 230 -3.02 16.98 -6.58
CA LYS A 230 -1.87 17.71 -7.14
C LYS A 230 -0.96 16.77 -7.95
N ILE A 231 -0.81 15.52 -7.53
CA ILE A 231 -0.04 14.51 -8.29
C ILE A 231 -0.82 14.14 -9.55
N LEU A 232 -2.09 13.73 -9.39
CA LEU A 232 -2.93 13.24 -10.49
C LEU A 232 -3.10 14.26 -11.62
N THR A 233 -3.21 15.55 -11.30
CA THR A 233 -3.33 16.64 -12.30
C THR A 233 -2.07 16.85 -13.14
N GLN A 234 -0.91 16.40 -12.66
CA GLN A 234 0.36 16.48 -13.39
C GLN A 234 0.62 15.28 -14.30
N LEU A 235 -0.18 14.21 -14.17
CA LEU A 235 -0.02 13.01 -14.97
C LEU A 235 -0.56 13.26 -16.38
N ASP A 236 0.29 13.02 -17.37
CA ASP A 236 -0.01 13.17 -18.79
C ASP A 236 0.76 12.13 -19.59
N ALA A 237 0.12 11.62 -20.65
CA ALA A 237 0.76 10.71 -21.58
C ALA A 237 0.15 10.91 -22.98
N PRO A 238 0.93 10.73 -24.08
CA PRO A 238 0.47 10.97 -25.43
C PRO A 238 -0.81 10.23 -25.83
N TYR A 239 -1.00 8.99 -25.38
CA TYR A 239 -2.21 8.19 -25.61
C TYR A 239 -3.17 8.16 -24.41
N GLY A 240 -2.95 9.02 -23.42
CA GLY A 240 -3.82 9.18 -22.26
C GLY A 240 -3.36 8.44 -21.00
N VAL A 241 -3.97 8.85 -19.89
CA VAL A 241 -3.79 8.27 -18.56
C VAL A 241 -5.10 7.62 -18.14
N TYR A 242 -5.06 6.37 -17.72
CA TYR A 242 -6.24 5.58 -17.36
C TYR A 242 -6.11 5.07 -15.93
N ALA A 243 -7.23 4.95 -15.24
CA ALA A 243 -7.26 4.58 -13.82
C ALA A 243 -8.37 3.56 -13.54
N THR A 244 -8.22 2.76 -12.49
CA THR A 244 -9.32 2.02 -11.86
C THR A 244 -9.41 2.37 -10.37
N LEU A 245 -10.49 1.97 -9.72
CA LEU A 245 -10.57 2.02 -8.26
C LEU A 245 -9.77 0.84 -7.66
N GLY A 246 -9.24 1.07 -6.46
CA GLY A 246 -8.58 0.06 -5.66
C GLY A 246 -9.54 -0.71 -4.76
N SER A 247 -9.04 -1.09 -3.60
CA SER A 247 -9.78 -1.82 -2.59
C SER A 247 -10.98 -1.01 -2.08
N PRO A 248 -12.21 -1.56 -1.97
CA PRO A 248 -13.38 -0.79 -1.56
C PRO A 248 -13.27 0.00 -0.24
N PRO A 249 -12.54 -0.48 0.81
CA PRO A 249 -12.32 0.31 2.03
C PRO A 249 -11.42 1.54 1.82
N VAL A 250 -10.50 1.48 0.85
CA VAL A 250 -9.51 2.53 0.57
C VAL A 250 -10.03 3.48 -0.51
N ASP A 251 -10.69 2.94 -1.54
CA ASP A 251 -11.27 3.67 -2.65
C ASP A 251 -12.81 3.51 -2.72
N PRO A 252 -13.57 4.18 -1.84
CA PRO A 252 -15.03 4.10 -1.87
C PRO A 252 -15.59 4.60 -3.21
N ARG A 253 -16.44 3.78 -3.83
CA ARG A 253 -17.02 4.00 -5.17
C ARG A 253 -17.77 5.31 -5.35
N ASN A 254 -18.22 5.91 -4.26
CA ASN A 254 -18.99 7.15 -4.24
C ASN A 254 -18.12 8.40 -4.05
N THR A 255 -16.96 8.31 -3.42
CA THR A 255 -16.13 9.48 -3.07
C THR A 255 -14.82 9.54 -3.84
N THR A 256 -14.19 8.40 -4.15
CA THR A 256 -12.92 8.37 -4.91
C THR A 256 -13.02 8.92 -6.33
N PRO A 257 -14.12 8.74 -7.09
CA PRO A 257 -14.23 9.33 -8.43
C PRO A 257 -13.98 10.85 -8.49
N SER A 258 -14.32 11.59 -7.43
CA SER A 258 -14.08 13.05 -7.35
C SER A 258 -12.60 13.44 -7.36
N LEU A 259 -11.67 12.50 -7.10
CA LEU A 259 -10.24 12.75 -7.22
C LEU A 259 -9.85 13.06 -8.68
N PHE A 260 -10.57 12.52 -9.66
CA PHE A 260 -10.26 12.66 -11.07
C PHE A 260 -10.91 13.87 -11.74
N ASP A 261 -11.81 14.58 -11.05
CA ASP A 261 -12.48 15.76 -11.57
C ASP A 261 -11.47 16.80 -12.06
N GLY A 262 -11.60 17.26 -13.31
CA GLY A 262 -10.68 18.25 -13.90
C GLY A 262 -9.25 17.75 -14.18
N THR A 263 -8.98 16.45 -13.99
CA THR A 263 -7.74 15.81 -14.45
C THR A 263 -7.88 15.33 -15.90
N ARG A 264 -6.77 14.92 -16.53
CA ARG A 264 -6.79 14.24 -17.84
C ARG A 264 -6.91 12.72 -17.73
N ILE A 265 -7.13 12.21 -16.52
CA ILE A 265 -7.18 10.78 -16.24
C ILE A 265 -8.60 10.28 -16.50
N ARG A 266 -8.71 9.20 -17.28
CA ARG A 266 -9.96 8.48 -17.48
C ARG A 266 -10.07 7.35 -16.46
N LEU A 267 -10.97 7.50 -15.49
CA LEU A 267 -11.35 6.41 -14.59
C LEU A 267 -12.22 5.39 -15.35
N LEU A 268 -11.69 4.19 -15.55
CA LEU A 268 -12.35 3.06 -16.17
C LEU A 268 -13.06 2.23 -15.09
N ARG A 269 -14.39 2.18 -15.16
CA ARG A 269 -15.24 1.44 -14.23
C ARG A 269 -16.12 0.48 -15.01
N ASP A 270 -15.78 -0.80 -14.95
CA ASP A 270 -16.43 -1.87 -15.71
C ASP A 270 -16.64 -1.46 -17.19
N GLU A 271 -15.57 -0.96 -17.81
CA GLU A 271 -15.57 -0.46 -19.19
C GLU A 271 -14.26 -0.80 -19.92
N VAL A 272 -14.33 -0.81 -21.25
CA VAL A 272 -13.17 -1.08 -22.12
C VAL A 272 -12.84 0.16 -22.93
N ALA A 273 -11.62 0.68 -22.78
CA ALA A 273 -11.08 1.74 -23.63
C ALA A 273 -10.19 1.14 -24.72
N VAL A 274 -10.60 1.30 -25.97
CA VAL A 274 -9.85 0.84 -27.16
C VAL A 274 -9.11 2.03 -27.74
N ILE A 275 -7.79 2.03 -27.62
CA ILE A 275 -6.88 3.03 -28.13
C ILE A 275 -6.40 2.58 -29.52
N GLU A 276 -6.75 3.34 -30.55
CA GLU A 276 -6.18 3.18 -31.89
C GLU A 276 -4.86 3.98 -31.98
N LEU A 277 -3.74 3.26 -32.07
CA LEU A 277 -2.41 3.84 -32.20
C LEU A 277 -2.23 4.49 -33.58
N ALA A 278 -1.25 5.39 -33.70
CA ALA A 278 -1.01 6.14 -34.95
C ALA A 278 -0.65 5.27 -36.17
N ASP A 279 -0.27 4.00 -35.95
CA ASP A 279 0.05 3.00 -36.96
C ASP A 279 -1.09 1.99 -37.20
N GLY A 280 -2.28 2.22 -36.60
CA GLY A 280 -3.47 1.40 -36.79
C GLY A 280 -3.59 0.20 -35.85
N ARG A 281 -2.56 -0.10 -35.04
CA ARG A 281 -2.67 -1.12 -33.99
C ARG A 281 -3.66 -0.70 -32.92
N LYS A 282 -4.28 -1.68 -32.26
CA LYS A 282 -5.24 -1.44 -31.18
C LYS A 282 -4.72 -1.96 -29.85
N LEU A 283 -4.87 -1.14 -28.81
CA LEU A 283 -4.68 -1.50 -27.41
C LEU A 283 -6.02 -1.36 -26.68
N SER A 284 -6.53 -2.45 -26.12
CA SER A 284 -7.73 -2.47 -25.29
C SER A 284 -7.34 -2.50 -23.83
N LEU A 285 -7.70 -1.45 -23.10
CA LEU A 285 -7.61 -1.37 -21.65
C LEU A 285 -8.97 -1.75 -21.07
N ILE A 286 -9.02 -2.86 -20.34
CA ILE A 286 -10.22 -3.36 -19.68
C ILE A 286 -10.13 -2.92 -18.22
N GLY A 287 -10.90 -1.91 -17.81
CA GLY A 287 -10.95 -1.46 -16.42
C GLY A 287 -12.14 -2.05 -15.69
N MET A 288 -11.89 -2.59 -14.51
CA MET A 288 -12.90 -3.23 -13.67
C MET A 288 -12.80 -2.71 -12.24
N ASP A 289 -13.94 -2.44 -11.60
CA ASP A 289 -13.93 -2.12 -10.18
C ASP A 289 -13.81 -3.42 -9.35
N CYS A 290 -13.01 -3.40 -8.30
CA CYS A 290 -12.86 -4.52 -7.36
C CYS A 290 -14.05 -4.62 -6.39
N GLU A 291 -14.55 -5.84 -6.15
CA GLU A 291 -15.55 -6.13 -5.11
C GLU A 291 -15.01 -7.03 -4.00
N HIS A 292 -13.81 -7.59 -4.15
CA HIS A 292 -13.29 -8.70 -3.34
C HIS A 292 -14.22 -9.92 -3.31
N ASP A 293 -15.02 -10.11 -4.36
CA ASP A 293 -15.77 -11.33 -4.62
C ASP A 293 -15.38 -11.90 -5.98
N LEU A 294 -14.51 -12.90 -5.96
CA LEU A 294 -13.92 -13.51 -7.15
C LEU A 294 -14.98 -14.00 -8.15
N GLN A 295 -16.15 -14.45 -7.68
CA GLN A 295 -17.18 -14.96 -8.58
C GLN A 295 -17.91 -13.82 -9.31
N SER A 296 -18.26 -12.76 -8.59
CA SER A 296 -18.79 -11.53 -9.18
C SER A 296 -17.76 -10.89 -10.13
N ASP A 297 -16.50 -10.79 -9.70
CA ASP A 297 -15.41 -10.18 -10.49
C ASP A 297 -15.12 -10.97 -11.78
N ALA A 298 -15.10 -12.31 -11.71
CA ALA A 298 -14.95 -13.15 -12.89
C ALA A 298 -16.11 -13.01 -13.88
N SER A 299 -17.34 -12.86 -13.37
CA SER A 299 -18.53 -12.66 -14.20
C SER A 299 -18.50 -11.30 -14.91
N ALA A 300 -18.08 -10.24 -14.19
CA ALA A 300 -17.88 -8.91 -14.76
C ALA A 300 -16.80 -8.92 -15.85
N LEU A 301 -15.67 -9.59 -15.61
CA LEU A 301 -14.61 -9.74 -16.60
C LEU A 301 -15.09 -10.44 -17.87
N ASN A 302 -15.86 -11.51 -17.76
CA ASN A 302 -16.41 -12.20 -18.94
C ASN A 302 -17.30 -11.27 -19.79
N ASN A 303 -18.16 -10.48 -19.15
CA ASN A 303 -19.00 -9.50 -19.85
C ASN A 303 -18.16 -8.42 -20.57
N LEU A 304 -17.03 -8.01 -19.99
CA LEU A 304 -16.11 -7.05 -20.62
C LEU A 304 -15.35 -7.68 -21.79
N LEU A 305 -14.96 -8.95 -21.69
CA LEU A 305 -14.30 -9.67 -22.77
C LEU A 305 -15.20 -9.83 -24.00
N ASP A 306 -16.51 -10.01 -23.81
CA ASP A 306 -17.49 -10.12 -24.90
C ASP A 306 -17.57 -8.86 -25.77
N VAL A 307 -17.33 -7.68 -25.19
CA VAL A 307 -17.32 -6.40 -25.92
C VAL A 307 -15.91 -5.95 -26.32
N THR A 308 -14.87 -6.70 -25.95
CA THR A 308 -13.47 -6.35 -26.26
C THR A 308 -13.05 -6.86 -27.64
N PRO A 309 -12.56 -6.01 -28.55
CA PRO A 309 -12.09 -6.44 -29.87
C PRO A 309 -11.03 -7.55 -29.80
N ALA A 310 -11.21 -8.59 -30.63
CA ALA A 310 -10.27 -9.73 -30.71
C ALA A 310 -8.96 -9.38 -31.42
N ASP A 311 -8.98 -8.39 -32.30
CA ASP A 311 -7.84 -7.86 -33.06
C ASP A 311 -7.06 -6.78 -32.30
N SER A 312 -7.01 -6.86 -30.97
CA SER A 312 -6.34 -5.88 -30.11
C SER A 312 -5.44 -6.55 -29.07
N ALA A 313 -4.37 -5.86 -28.67
CA ALA A 313 -3.64 -6.23 -27.46
C ALA A 313 -4.52 -5.88 -26.25
N ARG A 314 -4.75 -6.83 -25.34
CA ARG A 314 -5.67 -6.65 -24.20
C ARG A 314 -4.89 -6.55 -22.91
N VAL A 315 -5.20 -5.54 -22.09
CA VAL A 315 -4.64 -5.34 -20.76
C VAL A 315 -5.79 -5.16 -19.78
N LEU A 316 -5.86 -6.06 -18.79
CA LEU A 316 -6.80 -5.93 -17.68
C LEU A 316 -6.18 -5.03 -16.61
N LEU A 317 -6.93 -4.00 -16.21
CA LEU A 317 -6.64 -3.12 -15.08
C LEU A 317 -7.60 -3.51 -13.95
N TYR A 318 -7.03 -4.04 -12.88
CA TYR A 318 -7.75 -4.57 -11.73
C TYR A 318 -6.86 -4.50 -10.49
N HIS A 319 -7.47 -4.32 -9.32
CA HIS A 319 -6.80 -4.24 -8.02
C HIS A 319 -7.11 -5.50 -7.20
#